data_AF-A0A7S0JR38-F1
#
_entry.id   AF-A0A7S0JR38-F1
#
_cell.length_a   1.000
_cell.length_b   1.000
_cell.length_c   1.000
_cell.angle_alpha   90.00
_cell.angle_beta   90.00
_cell.angle_gamma   90.00
#
_symmetry.space_group_name_H-M   'P 1'
#
loop_
_entity.id
_entity.type
_entity.pdbx_description
1 polymer ?
#
loop_
_entity_poly.entity_id
_entity_poly.type
_entity_poly.pdbx_seq_one_letter_code
_entity_poly.pdbx_strand_id
1 'polypeptide(L)'
;MARLSVGEAVTNMMMAPISGLRDVKCSANWMWAAKMAEGGEGAALWDAAVAMRDAMIALELSVDGGKDSLSMAARCPDGETVKAPGELTITLYGPCTDITGVVTPDLKRPGASVVVYADLSGRKGASGLAAAPRLGGTSLAHVFGQLGDVPPDMDDPAVLQAAFGAVQTMMSSGWVLAGHDVSDGGLITALLEMAFAGNCGIDASIRAEEAEHSGAAPAEGVRGAGILLPVDAEDDAEDVADAAADGASAASGAPAGDEPAPAAVSALPAAAHTLAALFSEELGVLLEVAVDRAEDVVTTLRTAGVPAGVLAKTVAAEGAAPARITVRDGETAVLSSDVATLRDVWEATSFQLDKLQANPDCVEQERAGMAARRDPFMELSFRPEPTPAAVLTRP
;
A
#
# COMPACT_ATOMS: atom_id res chain seq x y z
N MET A 1 14.56 -0.25 -0.37
CA MET A 1 14.38 -1.72 -0.32
C MET A 1 14.44 -2.26 1.11
N ALA A 2 15.59 -2.37 1.78
CA ALA A 2 15.65 -3.11 3.06
C ALA A 2 14.73 -2.56 4.18
N ARG A 3 14.57 -1.22 4.26
CA ARG A 3 13.62 -0.59 5.18
C ARG A 3 12.17 -0.90 4.80
N LEU A 4 11.81 -0.80 3.51
CA LEU A 4 10.49 -1.17 3.00
C LEU A 4 10.17 -2.63 3.29
N SER A 5 11.09 -3.57 3.09
CA SER A 5 10.83 -5.00 3.39
C SER A 5 10.48 -5.22 4.85
N VAL A 6 11.06 -4.46 5.79
CA VAL A 6 10.65 -4.49 7.20
C VAL A 6 9.29 -3.82 7.39
N GLY A 7 9.10 -2.65 6.79
CA GLY A 7 7.87 -1.87 6.91
C GLY A 7 6.64 -2.61 6.38
N GLU A 8 6.73 -3.19 5.18
CA GLU A 8 5.68 -3.98 4.54
C GLU A 8 5.33 -5.24 5.35
N ALA A 9 6.35 -5.91 5.91
CA ALA A 9 6.10 -7.06 6.76
C ALA A 9 5.35 -6.66 8.04
N VAL A 10 5.60 -5.45 8.57
CA VAL A 10 4.83 -4.88 9.69
C VAL A 10 3.41 -4.52 9.28
N THR A 11 3.22 -3.84 8.14
CA THR A 11 1.87 -3.43 7.69
C THR A 11 0.96 -4.62 7.41
N ASN A 12 1.49 -5.68 6.80
CA ASN A 12 0.80 -6.96 6.68
C ASN A 12 0.37 -7.55 8.03
N MET A 13 1.28 -7.52 9.01
CA MET A 13 1.04 -8.08 10.34
C MET A 13 0.07 -7.23 11.20
N MET A 14 -0.12 -5.95 10.87
CA MET A 14 -0.97 -5.02 11.66
C MET A 14 -2.44 -5.45 11.76
N MET A 15 -2.92 -6.31 10.86
CA MET A 15 -4.32 -6.79 10.85
C MET A 15 -4.59 -7.95 11.82
N ALA A 16 -3.60 -8.35 12.63
CA ALA A 16 -3.74 -9.32 13.69
C ALA A 16 -3.55 -8.67 15.08
N PRO A 17 -4.33 -9.07 16.11
CA PRO A 17 -4.12 -8.62 17.48
C PRO A 17 -2.80 -9.11 18.08
N ILE A 18 -1.92 -8.18 18.40
CA ILE A 18 -0.56 -8.39 18.90
C ILE A 18 -0.30 -7.40 20.04
N SER A 19 0.35 -7.86 21.11
CA SER A 19 0.66 -7.04 22.29
C SER A 19 1.56 -5.84 22.02
N GLY A 20 2.47 -5.96 21.04
CA GLY A 20 3.36 -4.90 20.60
C GLY A 20 4.48 -5.42 19.69
N LEU A 21 5.10 -4.53 18.90
CA LEU A 21 6.20 -4.90 17.99
C LEU A 21 7.40 -5.52 18.70
N ARG A 22 7.68 -5.14 19.95
CA ARG A 22 8.75 -5.74 20.77
C ARG A 22 8.64 -7.26 20.94
N ASP A 23 7.42 -7.78 20.91
CA ASP A 23 7.12 -9.21 21.08
C ASP A 23 7.20 -9.97 19.74
N VAL A 24 7.33 -9.23 18.63
CA VAL A 24 7.52 -9.78 17.29
C VAL A 24 9.00 -10.07 17.06
N LYS A 25 9.26 -11.17 16.37
CA LYS A 25 10.58 -11.62 15.94
C LYS A 25 10.54 -11.85 14.43
N CYS A 26 11.71 -11.97 13.82
CA CYS A 26 11.74 -12.19 12.38
C CYS A 26 12.90 -13.05 11.90
N SER A 27 12.63 -13.72 10.77
CA SER A 27 13.65 -14.31 9.92
C SER A 27 14.02 -13.34 8.80
N ALA A 28 15.33 -13.11 8.59
CA ALA A 28 15.85 -12.26 7.53
C ALA A 28 16.62 -13.10 6.49
N ASN A 29 16.14 -13.13 5.25
CA ASN A 29 16.75 -13.91 4.17
C ASN A 29 17.33 -12.98 3.09
N TRP A 30 18.62 -13.12 2.81
CA TRP A 30 19.39 -12.21 1.95
C TRP A 30 19.79 -12.89 0.65
N MET A 31 19.36 -12.36 -0.49
CA MET A 31 19.69 -12.89 -1.82
C MET A 31 20.41 -11.82 -2.65
N TRP A 32 21.72 -11.98 -2.83
CA TRP A 32 22.59 -10.95 -3.44
C TRP A 32 23.67 -11.57 -4.32
N ALA A 33 24.20 -10.84 -5.30
CA ALA A 33 25.38 -11.25 -6.05
C ALA A 33 26.69 -10.69 -5.44
N ALA A 34 26.80 -10.75 -4.11
CA ALA A 34 27.88 -10.08 -3.37
C ALA A 34 29.28 -10.68 -3.63
N LYS A 35 29.37 -11.96 -4.01
CA LYS A 35 30.65 -12.67 -4.20
C LYS A 35 31.31 -12.45 -5.56
N MET A 36 30.70 -11.68 -6.47
CA MET A 36 31.27 -11.43 -7.80
C MET A 36 32.53 -10.55 -7.68
N ALA A 37 33.57 -10.91 -8.44
CA ALA A 37 34.84 -10.17 -8.45
C ALA A 37 34.72 -8.79 -9.13
N GLU A 38 33.93 -8.72 -10.20
CA GLU A 38 33.61 -7.48 -10.92
C GLU A 38 32.10 -7.25 -10.83
N GLY A 39 31.68 -6.02 -10.50
CA GLY A 39 30.26 -5.67 -10.37
C GLY A 39 29.52 -6.32 -9.19
N GLY A 40 30.25 -6.86 -8.20
CA GLY A 40 29.67 -7.42 -6.98
C GLY A 40 29.03 -6.37 -6.08
N GLU A 41 28.00 -6.80 -5.35
CA GLU A 41 27.10 -5.89 -4.60
C GLU A 41 27.36 -5.87 -3.09
N GLY A 42 28.58 -6.23 -2.65
CA GLY A 42 28.91 -6.35 -1.23
C GLY A 42 28.73 -5.04 -0.43
N ALA A 43 29.05 -3.89 -1.02
CA ALA A 43 28.85 -2.58 -0.38
C ALA A 43 27.35 -2.26 -0.22
N ALA A 44 26.55 -2.49 -1.27
CA ALA A 44 25.11 -2.27 -1.21
C ALA A 44 24.41 -3.22 -0.22
N LEU A 45 24.88 -4.47 -0.10
CA LEU A 45 24.42 -5.40 0.94
C LEU A 45 24.73 -4.86 2.35
N TRP A 46 25.93 -4.30 2.56
CA TRP A 46 26.29 -3.68 3.84
C TRP A 46 25.38 -2.49 4.16
N ASP A 47 25.15 -1.59 3.20
CA ASP A 47 24.27 -0.44 3.38
C ASP A 47 22.83 -0.88 3.68
N ALA A 48 22.33 -1.91 2.99
CA ALA A 48 21.03 -2.52 3.26
C ALA A 48 20.94 -3.10 4.69
N ALA A 49 21.98 -3.79 5.15
CA ALA A 49 22.04 -4.33 6.51
C ALA A 49 22.08 -3.24 7.59
N VAL A 50 22.82 -2.15 7.35
CA VAL A 50 22.85 -0.97 8.23
C VAL A 50 21.47 -0.30 8.28
N ALA A 51 20.85 -0.06 7.12
CA ALA A 51 19.54 0.56 7.02
C ALA A 51 18.45 -0.28 7.71
N MET A 52 18.48 -1.61 7.52
CA MET A 52 17.58 -2.54 8.19
C MET A 52 17.77 -2.52 9.71
N ARG A 53 19.02 -2.57 10.19
CA ARG A 53 19.34 -2.49 11.62
C ARG A 53 18.74 -1.25 12.25
N ASP A 54 18.97 -0.09 11.64
CA ASP A 54 18.52 1.20 12.20
C ASP A 54 16.99 1.29 12.25
N ALA A 55 16.31 0.83 11.19
CA ALA A 55 14.86 0.70 11.16
C ALA A 55 14.34 -0.24 12.26
N MET A 56 14.93 -1.42 12.41
CA MET A 56 14.50 -2.40 13.41
C MET A 56 14.71 -1.93 14.85
N ILE A 57 15.82 -1.23 15.13
CA ILE A 57 16.04 -0.61 16.44
C ILE A 57 14.92 0.38 16.76
N ALA A 58 14.56 1.23 15.80
CA ALA A 58 13.48 2.20 15.99
C ALA A 58 12.11 1.53 16.21
N LEU A 59 11.84 0.43 15.50
CA LEU A 59 10.59 -0.34 15.60
C LEU A 59 10.54 -1.30 16.82
N GLU A 60 11.62 -1.41 17.59
CA GLU A 60 11.81 -2.41 18.66
C GLU A 60 11.72 -3.87 18.15
N LEU A 61 12.02 -4.11 16.88
CA LEU A 61 12.04 -5.44 16.25
C LEU A 61 13.42 -6.08 16.32
N SER A 62 13.47 -7.42 16.28
CA SER A 62 14.74 -8.14 16.30
C SER A 62 14.72 -9.37 15.40
N VAL A 63 15.82 -9.55 14.67
CA VAL A 63 16.13 -10.78 13.93
C VAL A 63 16.62 -11.85 14.90
N ASP A 64 16.01 -13.03 14.88
CA ASP A 64 16.47 -14.21 15.64
C ASP A 64 16.64 -15.46 14.75
N GLY A 65 16.37 -15.33 13.45
CA GLY A 65 16.64 -16.35 12.43
C GLY A 65 16.96 -15.73 11.07
N GLY A 66 17.46 -16.53 10.13
CA GLY A 66 17.73 -16.05 8.78
C GLY A 66 18.76 -16.88 8.03
N LYS A 67 18.98 -16.51 6.77
CA LYS A 67 19.96 -17.14 5.87
C LYS A 67 20.45 -16.18 4.81
N ASP A 68 21.60 -16.46 4.21
CA ASP A 68 22.12 -15.75 3.05
C ASP A 68 22.34 -16.68 1.83
N SER A 69 22.16 -16.10 0.65
CA SER A 69 22.54 -16.62 -0.66
C SER A 69 23.26 -15.52 -1.43
N LEU A 70 24.59 -15.58 -1.45
CA LEU A 70 25.46 -14.47 -1.91
C LEU A 70 26.05 -14.66 -3.32
N SER A 71 25.50 -15.62 -4.07
CA SER A 71 25.93 -15.96 -5.44
C SER A 71 24.76 -15.87 -6.43
N MET A 72 23.87 -14.90 -6.27
CA MET A 72 22.66 -14.73 -7.10
C MET A 72 22.97 -14.14 -8.49
N ALA A 73 23.87 -14.80 -9.21
CA ALA A 73 24.22 -14.48 -10.59
C ALA A 73 24.49 -15.77 -11.38
N ALA A 74 24.09 -15.78 -12.64
CA ALA A 74 24.29 -16.88 -13.57
C ALA A 74 24.97 -16.39 -14.84
N ARG A 75 25.92 -17.16 -15.35
CA ARG A 75 26.52 -16.93 -16.67
C ARG A 75 25.78 -17.76 -17.72
N CYS A 76 25.19 -17.09 -18.70
CA CYS A 76 24.50 -17.67 -19.83
C CYS A 76 25.47 -18.29 -20.85
N PRO A 77 25.01 -19.24 -21.69
CA PRO A 77 25.87 -19.89 -22.71
C PRO A 77 26.48 -18.94 -23.75
N ASP A 78 25.85 -17.80 -24.00
CA ASP A 78 26.34 -16.74 -24.87
C ASP A 78 27.39 -15.83 -24.22
N GLY A 79 27.67 -16.04 -22.93
CA GLY A 79 28.64 -15.29 -22.14
C GLY A 79 28.05 -14.12 -21.36
N GLU A 80 26.76 -13.80 -21.53
CA GLU A 80 26.08 -12.80 -20.71
C GLU A 80 26.05 -13.26 -19.24
N THR A 81 26.19 -12.31 -18.30
CA THR A 81 26.01 -12.60 -16.87
C THR A 81 24.74 -11.91 -16.40
N VAL A 82 23.73 -12.72 -16.06
CA VAL A 82 22.47 -12.26 -15.52
C VAL A 82 22.55 -12.27 -14.00
N LYS A 83 22.20 -11.14 -13.39
CA LYS A 83 22.25 -10.91 -11.95
C LYS A 83 20.83 -10.73 -11.42
N ALA A 84 20.50 -11.40 -10.32
CA ALA A 84 19.27 -11.06 -9.60
C ALA A 84 19.43 -9.70 -8.91
N PRO A 85 18.36 -8.88 -8.80
CA PRO A 85 18.40 -7.72 -7.93
C PRO A 85 18.78 -8.12 -6.49
N GLY A 86 19.46 -7.22 -5.77
CA GLY A 86 19.64 -7.40 -4.34
C GLY A 86 18.27 -7.48 -3.64
N GLU A 87 18.03 -8.56 -2.91
CA GLU A 87 16.73 -8.89 -2.33
C GLU A 87 16.87 -9.21 -0.83
N LEU A 88 15.87 -8.78 -0.06
CA LEU A 88 15.71 -9.09 1.35
C LEU A 88 14.27 -9.55 1.59
N THR A 89 14.09 -10.78 2.04
CA THR A 89 12.79 -11.29 2.48
C THR A 89 12.72 -11.26 4.01
N ILE A 90 11.74 -10.53 4.53
CA ILE A 90 11.44 -10.47 5.97
C ILE A 90 10.22 -11.33 6.26
N THR A 91 10.35 -12.24 7.21
CA THR A 91 9.21 -13.02 7.73
C THR A 91 9.04 -12.68 9.19
N LEU A 92 7.98 -11.94 9.53
CA LEU A 92 7.62 -11.65 10.92
C LEU A 92 6.82 -12.81 11.53
N TYR A 93 7.03 -13.05 12.82
CA TYR A 93 6.20 -13.94 13.64
C TYR A 93 6.11 -13.42 15.07
N GLY A 94 4.93 -13.58 15.67
CA GLY A 94 4.66 -13.16 17.04
C GLY A 94 3.39 -13.83 17.56
N PRO A 95 3.18 -13.82 18.89
CA PRO A 95 1.97 -14.35 19.49
C PRO A 95 0.75 -13.47 19.16
N CYS A 96 -0.28 -14.07 18.58
CA CYS A 96 -1.58 -13.41 18.42
C CYS A 96 -2.35 -13.49 19.74
N THR A 97 -2.71 -12.34 20.31
CA THR A 97 -3.36 -12.27 21.63
C THR A 97 -4.83 -12.68 21.58
N ASP A 98 -5.47 -12.50 20.43
CA ASP A 98 -6.85 -12.91 20.17
C ASP A 98 -7.05 -13.21 18.67
N ILE A 99 -7.12 -14.49 18.34
CA ILE A 99 -7.32 -14.93 16.94
C ILE A 99 -8.68 -14.53 16.36
N THR A 100 -9.66 -14.19 17.20
CA THR A 100 -11.01 -13.81 16.75
C THR A 100 -11.09 -12.34 16.34
N GLY A 101 -10.13 -11.52 16.76
CA GLY A 101 -10.01 -10.12 16.39
C GLY A 101 -9.20 -9.85 15.13
N VAL A 102 -8.76 -10.89 14.41
CA VAL A 102 -8.07 -10.75 13.12
C VAL A 102 -9.04 -10.18 12.10
N VAL A 103 -8.62 -9.11 11.41
CA VAL A 103 -9.36 -8.54 10.28
C VAL A 103 -8.70 -8.92 8.97
N THR A 104 -9.46 -8.89 7.89
CA THR A 104 -8.99 -9.20 6.54
C THR A 104 -9.36 -8.06 5.59
N PRO A 105 -8.93 -8.08 4.31
CA PRO A 105 -9.38 -7.09 3.32
C PRO A 105 -10.88 -7.14 2.98
N ASP A 106 -11.62 -8.14 3.49
CA ASP A 106 -13.05 -8.36 3.21
C ASP A 106 -13.94 -7.27 3.83
N LEU A 107 -14.43 -6.34 3.01
CA LEU A 107 -15.30 -5.23 3.43
C LEU A 107 -16.63 -5.75 4.01
N LYS A 108 -16.90 -5.40 5.27
CA LYS A 108 -17.97 -5.99 6.08
C LYS A 108 -19.30 -5.24 6.04
N ARG A 109 -19.29 -3.93 5.80
CA ARG A 109 -20.49 -3.08 5.93
C ARG A 109 -20.71 -2.17 4.72
N PRO A 110 -20.82 -2.73 3.50
CA PRO A 110 -21.02 -1.92 2.31
C PRO A 110 -22.24 -1.00 2.43
N GLY A 111 -22.06 0.30 2.16
CA GLY A 111 -23.08 1.34 2.30
C GLY A 111 -23.23 1.94 3.70
N ALA A 112 -22.55 1.39 4.71
CA ALA A 112 -22.57 1.85 6.11
C ALA A 112 -21.16 1.98 6.72
N SER A 113 -20.13 1.93 5.88
CA SER A 113 -18.72 2.09 6.24
C SER A 113 -17.97 2.99 5.27
N VAL A 114 -16.80 3.43 5.70
CA VAL A 114 -15.84 4.15 4.88
C VAL A 114 -14.47 3.48 5.01
N VAL A 115 -13.61 3.72 4.03
CA VAL A 115 -12.21 3.32 4.05
C VAL A 115 -11.37 4.54 4.40
N VAL A 116 -10.66 4.46 5.53
CA VAL A 116 -9.64 5.42 5.95
C VAL A 116 -8.29 4.98 5.42
N TYR A 117 -7.58 5.88 4.76
CA TYR A 117 -6.18 5.69 4.39
C TYR A 117 -5.29 6.36 5.46
N ALA A 118 -4.22 5.68 5.82
CA ALA A 118 -3.14 6.23 6.63
C ALA A 118 -1.80 6.05 5.90
N ASP A 119 -1.09 7.15 5.76
CA ASP A 119 0.23 7.21 5.15
C ASP A 119 1.30 6.91 6.21
N LEU A 120 2.07 5.85 5.98
CA LEU A 120 3.06 5.33 6.92
C LEU A 120 4.50 5.56 6.44
N SER A 121 4.67 6.21 5.29
CA SER A 121 6.01 6.47 4.71
C SER A 121 6.85 7.40 5.58
N GLY A 122 6.21 8.30 6.35
CA GLY A 122 6.90 9.32 7.13
C GLY A 122 7.48 10.46 6.28
N ARG A 123 7.14 10.49 4.98
CA ARG A 123 7.67 11.47 4.04
C ARG A 123 7.21 12.89 4.39
N LYS A 124 8.16 13.81 4.51
CA LYS A 124 7.90 15.24 4.80
C LYS A 124 8.36 16.08 3.63
N GLY A 125 7.43 16.79 3.01
CA GLY A 125 7.68 17.79 1.98
C GLY A 125 8.24 19.09 2.58
N ALA A 126 8.74 19.97 1.70
CA ALA A 126 9.43 21.21 2.09
C ALA A 126 8.58 22.18 2.94
N SER A 127 7.26 22.08 2.86
CA SER A 127 6.30 22.90 3.61
C SER A 127 5.74 22.21 4.87
N GLY A 128 6.19 21.01 5.21
CA GLY A 128 5.59 20.17 6.26
C GLY A 128 4.34 19.41 5.82
N LEU A 129 3.91 19.54 4.56
CA LEU A 129 2.94 18.65 3.91
C LEU A 129 3.60 17.33 3.48
N ALA A 130 2.83 16.28 3.17
CA ALA A 130 3.40 15.04 2.63
C ALA A 130 4.16 15.34 1.32
N ALA A 131 5.37 14.79 1.17
CA ALA A 131 6.12 14.89 -0.08
C ALA A 131 5.35 14.23 -1.25
N ALA A 132 5.73 14.52 -2.49
CA ALA A 132 5.14 13.84 -3.65
C ALA A 132 5.41 12.31 -3.56
N PRO A 133 4.42 11.45 -3.84
CA PRO A 133 4.62 10.00 -3.86
C PRO A 133 5.68 9.58 -4.89
N ARG A 134 6.46 8.56 -4.56
CA ARG A 134 7.60 8.08 -5.36
C ARG A 134 7.18 6.92 -6.27
N LEU A 135 7.62 6.94 -7.54
CA LEU A 135 7.23 5.95 -8.57
C LEU A 135 8.39 5.06 -9.05
N GLY A 136 9.62 5.31 -8.61
CA GLY A 136 10.77 4.46 -8.95
C GLY A 136 10.61 3.05 -8.38
N GLY A 137 11.04 2.04 -9.14
CA GLY A 137 10.99 0.64 -8.74
C GLY A 137 9.58 0.03 -8.61
N THR A 138 8.52 0.79 -8.90
CA THR A 138 7.14 0.32 -8.74
C THR A 138 6.72 -0.66 -9.82
N SER A 139 5.67 -1.44 -9.53
CA SER A 139 4.96 -2.28 -10.49
C SER A 139 4.51 -1.48 -11.71
N LEU A 140 4.07 -0.23 -11.54
CA LEU A 140 3.73 0.66 -12.64
C LEU A 140 4.93 0.92 -13.55
N ALA A 141 6.08 1.33 -12.99
CA ALA A 141 7.28 1.55 -13.78
C ALA A 141 7.68 0.26 -14.54
N HIS A 142 7.62 -0.88 -13.85
CA HIS A 142 7.98 -2.18 -14.41
C HIS A 142 7.15 -2.58 -15.63
N VAL A 143 5.81 -2.45 -15.58
CA VAL A 143 4.94 -2.81 -16.72
C VAL A 143 5.10 -1.89 -17.94
N PHE A 144 5.67 -0.69 -17.74
CA PHE A 144 6.07 0.21 -18.81
C PHE A 144 7.53 0.05 -19.26
N GLY A 145 8.22 -1.01 -18.81
CA GLY A 145 9.61 -1.28 -19.16
C GLY A 145 10.59 -0.23 -18.63
N GLN A 146 10.24 0.43 -17.53
CA GLN A 146 11.03 1.48 -16.89
C GLN A 146 11.41 1.09 -15.46
N LEU A 147 12.49 1.69 -14.96
CA LEU A 147 12.83 1.64 -13.53
C LEU A 147 12.28 2.85 -12.78
N GLY A 148 12.08 3.99 -13.45
CA GLY A 148 11.77 5.27 -12.79
C GLY A 148 13.01 5.91 -12.16
N ASP A 149 12.78 6.84 -11.23
CA ASP A 149 13.83 7.68 -10.63
C ASP A 149 14.02 7.39 -9.14
N VAL A 150 13.14 7.92 -8.30
CA VAL A 150 13.20 7.74 -6.84
C VAL A 150 12.22 6.67 -6.39
N PRO A 151 12.65 5.60 -5.70
CA PRO A 151 11.75 4.59 -5.17
C PRO A 151 11.12 4.96 -3.83
N PRO A 152 9.96 4.38 -3.46
CA PRO A 152 9.42 4.48 -2.12
C PRO A 152 10.46 4.09 -1.03
N ASP A 153 10.28 4.61 0.18
CA ASP A 153 11.10 4.27 1.34
C ASP A 153 10.34 4.53 2.66
N MET A 154 10.83 3.95 3.75
CA MET A 154 10.38 4.31 5.10
C MET A 154 11.26 5.43 5.64
N ASP A 155 10.81 6.68 5.46
CA ASP A 155 11.56 7.88 5.83
C ASP A 155 11.57 8.11 7.35
N ASP A 156 10.48 7.76 8.06
CA ASP A 156 10.35 7.91 9.51
C ASP A 156 9.71 6.66 10.16
N PRO A 157 10.51 5.71 10.67
CA PRO A 157 10.00 4.49 11.30
C PRO A 157 9.10 4.74 12.53
N ALA A 158 9.19 5.92 13.16
CA ALA A 158 8.34 6.25 14.30
C ALA A 158 6.86 6.41 13.89
N VAL A 159 6.59 6.82 12.64
CA VAL A 159 5.22 6.92 12.11
C VAL A 159 4.61 5.53 12.00
N LEU A 160 5.35 4.56 11.46
CA LEU A 160 4.91 3.16 11.39
C LEU A 160 4.69 2.56 12.78
N GLN A 161 5.59 2.82 13.74
CA GLN A 161 5.44 2.35 15.12
C GLN A 161 4.18 2.94 15.79
N ALA A 162 3.93 4.24 15.61
CA ALA A 162 2.75 4.91 16.15
C ALA A 162 1.46 4.38 15.51
N ALA A 163 1.47 4.17 14.19
CA ALA A 163 0.34 3.59 13.46
C ALA A 163 0.02 2.18 13.93
N PHE A 164 1.04 1.33 14.11
CA PHE A 164 0.87 -0.01 14.68
C PHE A 164 0.13 0.05 16.01
N GLY A 165 0.62 0.85 16.98
CA GLY A 165 -0.01 0.97 18.29
C GLY A 165 -1.45 1.51 18.24
N ALA A 166 -1.71 2.50 17.38
CA ALA A 166 -3.05 3.05 17.17
C ALA A 166 -4.00 2.00 16.58
N VAL A 167 -3.58 1.28 15.54
CA VAL A 167 -4.40 0.23 14.90
C VAL A 167 -4.69 -0.90 15.88
N GLN A 168 -3.72 -1.38 16.65
CA GLN A 168 -3.93 -2.40 17.68
C GLN A 168 -4.96 -1.95 18.74
N THR A 169 -4.89 -0.69 19.15
CA THR A 169 -5.87 -0.10 20.09
C THR A 169 -7.28 -0.06 19.48
N MET A 170 -7.41 0.39 18.23
CA MET A 170 -8.69 0.47 17.52
C MET A 170 -9.29 -0.92 17.24
N MET A 171 -8.47 -1.91 16.91
CA MET A 171 -8.88 -3.30 16.75
C MET A 171 -9.43 -3.88 18.05
N SER A 172 -8.74 -3.67 19.17
CA SER A 172 -9.21 -4.11 20.49
C SER A 172 -10.54 -3.47 20.91
N SER A 173 -10.86 -2.30 20.34
CA SER A 173 -12.11 -1.57 20.56
C SER A 173 -13.21 -1.93 19.55
N GLY A 174 -12.92 -2.80 18.58
CA GLY A 174 -13.86 -3.21 17.52
C GLY A 174 -14.16 -2.11 16.51
N TRP A 175 -13.28 -1.12 16.33
CA TRP A 175 -13.50 0.00 15.41
C TRP A 175 -13.12 -0.34 13.97
N VAL A 176 -12.11 -1.19 13.79
CA VAL A 176 -11.62 -1.68 12.49
C VAL A 176 -12.43 -2.92 12.10
N LEU A 177 -13.04 -2.90 10.92
CA LEU A 177 -13.90 -3.97 10.41
C LEU A 177 -13.17 -4.87 9.41
N ALA A 178 -12.36 -4.22 8.58
CA ALA A 178 -11.52 -4.80 7.55
C ALA A 178 -10.29 -3.92 7.43
N GLY A 179 -9.21 -4.47 6.88
CA GLY A 179 -8.03 -3.67 6.60
C GLY A 179 -7.09 -4.37 5.64
N HIS A 180 -6.30 -3.55 4.96
CA HIS A 180 -5.35 -3.99 3.95
C HIS A 180 -4.19 -3.00 3.83
N ASP A 181 -2.97 -3.47 3.63
CA ASP A 181 -1.82 -2.59 3.46
C ASP A 181 -1.64 -2.14 2.00
N VAL A 182 -0.81 -1.12 1.81
CA VAL A 182 -0.42 -0.62 0.49
C VAL A 182 0.99 -1.13 0.19
N SER A 183 1.09 -1.93 -0.88
CA SER A 183 2.31 -2.59 -1.35
C SER A 183 2.36 -2.57 -2.89
N ASP A 184 2.60 -3.70 -3.55
CA ASP A 184 2.73 -3.82 -5.01
C ASP A 184 1.50 -3.28 -5.75
N GLY A 185 1.74 -2.41 -6.74
CA GLY A 185 0.69 -1.72 -7.50
C GLY A 185 0.02 -0.56 -6.76
N GLY A 186 0.38 -0.33 -5.50
CA GLY A 186 0.03 0.85 -4.74
C GLY A 186 -1.42 0.88 -4.26
N LEU A 187 -1.87 2.09 -3.91
CA LEU A 187 -3.16 2.36 -3.29
C LEU A 187 -4.34 1.78 -4.07
N ILE A 188 -4.29 1.87 -5.41
CA ILE A 188 -5.37 1.39 -6.25
C ILE A 188 -5.52 -0.13 -6.14
N THR A 189 -4.43 -0.88 -6.17
CA THR A 189 -4.47 -2.35 -6.03
C THR A 189 -5.06 -2.74 -4.68
N ALA A 190 -4.60 -2.12 -3.59
CA ALA A 190 -5.13 -2.40 -2.25
C ALA A 190 -6.65 -2.13 -2.15
N LEU A 191 -7.15 -1.02 -2.70
CA LEU A 191 -8.58 -0.73 -2.77
C LEU A 191 -9.37 -1.76 -3.59
N LEU A 192 -8.82 -2.17 -4.75
CA LEU A 192 -9.44 -3.16 -5.61
C LEU A 192 -9.54 -4.51 -4.90
N GLU A 193 -8.47 -4.96 -4.25
CA GLU A 193 -8.45 -6.23 -3.51
C GLU A 193 -9.45 -6.23 -2.35
N MET A 194 -9.61 -5.11 -1.63
CA MET A 194 -10.65 -4.97 -0.61
C MET A 194 -12.06 -5.08 -1.22
N ALA A 195 -12.30 -4.43 -2.36
CA ALA A 195 -13.58 -4.53 -3.08
C ALA A 195 -13.86 -5.94 -3.61
N PHE A 196 -12.83 -6.66 -4.07
CA PHE A 196 -12.93 -8.04 -4.54
C PHE A 196 -13.29 -8.98 -3.40
N ALA A 197 -12.62 -8.83 -2.25
CA ALA A 197 -12.85 -9.63 -1.07
C ALA A 197 -14.25 -9.39 -0.50
N GLY A 198 -14.68 -8.12 -0.37
CA GLY A 198 -16.02 -7.76 0.09
C GLY A 198 -17.14 -7.90 -0.94
N ASN A 199 -16.78 -8.21 -2.19
CA ASN A 199 -17.70 -8.28 -3.34
C ASN A 199 -18.68 -7.09 -3.42
N CYS A 200 -18.17 -5.88 -3.12
CA CYS A 200 -18.97 -4.66 -3.02
C CYS A 200 -18.34 -3.49 -3.77
N GLY A 201 -19.11 -2.41 -3.95
CA GLY A 201 -18.64 -1.22 -4.63
C GLY A 201 -17.83 -0.30 -3.72
N ILE A 202 -17.08 0.61 -4.33
CA ILE A 202 -16.31 1.66 -3.68
C ILE A 202 -16.46 2.95 -4.49
N ASP A 203 -16.66 4.09 -3.83
CA ASP A 203 -16.51 5.43 -4.42
C ASP A 203 -15.41 6.17 -3.67
N ALA A 204 -14.26 6.35 -4.33
CA ALA A 204 -13.03 6.89 -3.75
C ALA A 204 -12.67 8.25 -4.37
N SER A 205 -12.13 9.15 -3.55
CA SER A 205 -11.54 10.42 -3.99
C SER A 205 -10.11 10.53 -3.51
N ILE A 206 -9.16 10.73 -4.44
CA ILE A 206 -7.74 10.92 -4.11
C ILE A 206 -7.39 12.38 -3.78
N ARG A 207 -8.32 13.33 -3.95
CA ARG A 207 -8.20 14.72 -3.49
C ARG A 207 -8.92 14.95 -2.17
N ALA A 208 -8.44 15.92 -1.40
CA ALA A 208 -9.20 16.48 -0.28
C ALA A 208 -10.43 17.22 -0.80
N GLU A 209 -11.58 17.07 -0.13
CA GLU A 209 -12.71 17.97 -0.35
C GLU A 209 -12.40 19.31 0.35
N GLU A 210 -12.59 20.44 -0.36
CA GLU A 210 -12.45 21.77 0.24
C GLU A 210 -13.55 22.03 1.27
N ALA A 211 -13.19 22.72 2.35
CA ALA A 211 -14.18 23.27 3.27
C ALA A 211 -14.88 24.46 2.59
N GLU A 212 -16.05 24.23 1.99
CA GLU A 212 -16.92 25.32 1.55
C GLU A 212 -17.20 26.26 2.75
N HIS A 213 -16.74 27.51 2.65
CA HIS A 213 -17.05 28.59 3.57
C HIS A 213 -18.45 29.18 3.31
N SER A 214 -19.45 28.35 3.03
CA SER A 214 -20.84 28.82 2.91
C SER A 214 -21.52 28.72 4.29
N GLY A 215 -22.03 29.86 4.78
CA GLY A 215 -22.63 30.01 6.12
C GLY A 215 -23.99 29.32 6.32
N ALA A 216 -24.16 28.11 5.81
CA ALA A 216 -25.32 27.26 6.04
C ALA A 216 -24.91 26.01 6.85
N ALA A 217 -25.73 25.63 7.83
CA ALA A 217 -25.50 24.43 8.63
C ALA A 217 -25.39 23.20 7.71
N PRO A 218 -24.34 22.37 7.84
CA PRO A 218 -24.15 21.23 6.96
C PRO A 218 -25.14 20.11 7.31
N ALA A 219 -25.60 19.39 6.29
CA ALA A 219 -26.18 18.08 6.46
C ALA A 219 -25.09 17.10 6.97
N GLU A 220 -25.48 16.18 7.84
CA GLU A 220 -24.60 15.18 8.46
C GLU A 220 -23.81 14.40 7.40
N GLY A 221 -22.49 14.54 7.42
CA GLY A 221 -21.57 13.86 6.52
C GLY A 221 -20.15 13.91 7.08
N VAL A 222 -19.53 12.74 7.19
CA VAL A 222 -18.12 12.60 7.56
C VAL A 222 -17.28 13.30 6.50
N ARG A 223 -16.52 14.31 6.89
CA ARG A 223 -15.68 15.11 6.00
C ARG A 223 -14.42 14.33 5.62
N GLY A 224 -14.17 14.16 4.34
CA GLY A 224 -12.93 13.60 3.81
C GLY A 224 -11.78 14.58 4.01
N ALA A 225 -10.67 14.11 4.57
CA ALA A 225 -9.47 14.92 4.67
C ALA A 225 -8.43 14.27 3.76
N GLY A 226 -8.19 14.88 2.61
CA GLY A 226 -7.31 14.31 1.59
C GLY A 226 -5.85 14.35 2.04
N ILE A 227 -5.17 13.24 1.82
CA ILE A 227 -3.79 13.00 2.27
C ILE A 227 -2.84 12.91 1.07
N LEU A 228 -3.36 12.57 -0.12
CA LEU A 228 -2.55 12.09 -1.23
C LEU A 228 -2.07 13.21 -2.15
N LEU A 229 -2.94 14.18 -2.46
CA LEU A 229 -2.60 15.34 -3.25
C LEU A 229 -3.19 16.60 -2.61
N PRO A 230 -2.39 17.67 -2.37
CA PRO A 230 -2.95 18.97 -2.04
C PRO A 230 -3.87 19.44 -3.18
N VAL A 231 -4.96 20.12 -2.85
CA VAL A 231 -5.75 20.88 -3.83
C VAL A 231 -4.82 21.92 -4.47
N ASP A 232 -4.80 21.95 -5.79
CA ASP A 232 -3.90 22.77 -6.61
C ASP A 232 -3.85 24.22 -6.08
N ALA A 233 -2.67 24.69 -5.65
CA ALA A 233 -2.40 26.11 -5.67
C ALA A 233 -2.12 26.45 -7.14
N GLU A 234 -3.01 27.20 -7.78
CA GLU A 234 -2.74 27.78 -9.09
C GLU A 234 -1.47 28.62 -9.00
N ASP A 235 -0.33 28.07 -9.42
CA ASP A 235 0.89 28.85 -9.63
C ASP A 235 0.72 29.60 -10.95
N ASP A 236 0.30 30.87 -10.83
CA ASP A 236 0.35 31.88 -11.88
C ASP A 236 1.79 32.06 -12.38
N ALA A 237 2.25 31.17 -13.25
CA ALA A 237 3.46 31.38 -14.04
C ALA A 237 3.10 32.27 -15.23
N GLU A 238 3.13 33.59 -15.03
CA GLU A 238 3.10 34.55 -16.14
C GLU A 238 4.30 34.30 -17.08
N ASP A 239 3.97 33.98 -18.32
CA ASP A 239 4.86 33.97 -19.48
C ASP A 239 5.70 35.25 -19.56
N VAL A 240 7.03 35.11 -19.54
CA VAL A 240 7.92 36.05 -20.21
C VAL A 240 8.91 35.25 -21.06
N ALA A 241 8.46 34.92 -22.26
CA ALA A 241 9.34 34.61 -23.38
C ALA A 241 9.97 35.92 -23.89
N ASP A 242 11.30 36.01 -23.88
CA ASP A 242 12.00 36.69 -24.97
C ASP A 242 13.39 36.09 -25.22
N ALA A 243 13.75 36.09 -26.49
CA ALA A 243 14.81 35.34 -27.12
C ALA A 243 16.17 36.03 -27.09
N ALA A 244 17.26 35.25 -27.21
CA ALA A 244 18.31 35.51 -28.20
C ALA A 244 19.31 34.35 -28.29
N ALA A 245 19.53 33.92 -29.53
CA ALA A 245 20.60 33.02 -29.96
C ALA A 245 21.97 33.72 -30.02
N ASP A 246 23.04 32.97 -29.79
CA ASP A 246 24.17 32.75 -30.72
C ASP A 246 25.48 32.37 -30.01
N GLY A 247 26.27 31.50 -30.65
CA GLY A 247 27.73 31.58 -30.59
C GLY A 247 28.47 30.37 -29.98
N ALA A 248 29.01 29.52 -30.85
CA ALA A 248 29.95 28.44 -30.53
C ALA A 248 31.37 28.92 -30.15
N SER A 249 32.11 28.15 -29.34
CA SER A 249 33.51 27.70 -29.57
C SER A 249 34.18 27.12 -28.31
N ALA A 250 35.15 26.24 -28.54
CA ALA A 250 35.78 25.28 -27.62
C ALA A 250 36.83 25.83 -26.63
N ALA A 251 37.05 25.00 -25.58
CA ALA A 251 38.32 24.51 -25.01
C ALA A 251 38.77 24.96 -23.59
N SER A 252 38.96 23.92 -22.76
CA SER A 252 39.95 23.74 -21.69
C SER A 252 39.72 24.36 -20.29
N GLY A 253 39.92 23.51 -19.27
CA GLY A 253 40.19 23.92 -17.88
C GLY A 253 39.25 23.28 -16.86
N ALA A 254 39.72 22.22 -16.18
CA ALA A 254 39.11 21.78 -14.92
C ALA A 254 39.49 22.77 -13.81
N PRO A 255 38.51 23.18 -12.99
CA PRO A 255 38.68 23.03 -11.55
C PRO A 255 37.41 22.50 -10.85
N ALA A 256 37.60 22.10 -9.60
CA ALA A 256 36.61 21.52 -8.68
C ALA A 256 35.24 22.21 -8.74
N GLY A 257 34.19 21.41 -8.92
CA GLY A 257 32.80 21.88 -8.95
C GLY A 257 32.08 21.56 -7.65
N ASP A 258 31.46 22.59 -7.09
CA ASP A 258 30.33 22.54 -6.16
C ASP A 258 29.37 21.40 -6.55
N GLU A 259 28.92 20.62 -5.56
CA GLU A 259 27.68 19.85 -5.71
C GLU A 259 26.55 20.84 -6.03
N PRO A 260 25.86 20.71 -7.17
CA PRO A 260 24.70 21.53 -7.42
C PRO A 260 23.64 21.16 -6.37
N ALA A 261 23.12 22.17 -5.67
CA ALA A 261 21.90 22.03 -4.90
C ALA A 261 20.83 21.32 -5.78
N PRO A 262 20.01 20.42 -5.21
CA PRO A 262 19.04 19.67 -5.98
C PRO A 262 18.18 20.64 -6.80
N ALA A 263 18.14 20.42 -8.11
CA ALA A 263 17.32 21.20 -9.02
C ALA A 263 15.88 21.20 -8.50
N ALA A 264 15.28 22.38 -8.42
CA ALA A 264 13.87 22.53 -8.08
C ALA A 264 13.05 21.62 -9.00
N VAL A 265 12.37 20.65 -8.40
CA VAL A 265 11.50 19.69 -9.09
C VAL A 265 10.45 20.50 -9.84
N SER A 266 10.47 20.49 -11.18
CA SER A 266 9.40 21.13 -11.93
C SER A 266 8.11 20.36 -11.64
N ALA A 267 7.02 21.07 -11.41
CA ALA A 267 5.75 20.46 -11.07
C ALA A 267 5.38 19.38 -12.11
N LEU A 268 4.97 18.21 -11.61
CA LEU A 268 4.53 17.12 -12.47
C LEU A 268 3.22 17.55 -13.17
N PRO A 269 2.96 17.12 -14.41
CA PRO A 269 1.65 17.32 -15.02
C PRO A 269 0.54 16.70 -14.15
N ALA A 270 -0.68 17.26 -14.16
CA ALA A 270 -1.79 16.75 -13.33
C ALA A 270 -2.02 15.24 -13.46
N ALA A 271 -1.94 14.68 -14.66
CA ALA A 271 -2.06 13.23 -14.88
C ALA A 271 -0.94 12.41 -14.21
N ALA A 272 0.27 12.96 -14.10
CA ALA A 272 1.37 12.31 -13.40
C ALA A 272 1.19 12.36 -11.88
N HIS A 273 0.54 13.39 -11.34
CA HIS A 273 0.11 13.43 -9.95
C HIS A 273 -0.94 12.36 -9.63
N THR A 274 -1.96 12.21 -10.49
CA THR A 274 -2.96 11.14 -10.37
C THR A 274 -2.30 9.76 -10.34
N LEU A 275 -1.38 9.50 -11.27
CA LEU A 275 -0.67 8.22 -11.33
C LEU A 275 0.18 7.98 -10.08
N ALA A 276 0.91 8.99 -9.61
CA ALA A 276 1.71 8.90 -8.39
C ALA A 276 0.84 8.59 -7.17
N ALA A 277 -0.31 9.25 -7.02
CA ALA A 277 -1.22 9.02 -5.90
C ALA A 277 -1.84 7.60 -5.91
N LEU A 278 -2.08 7.03 -7.09
CA LEU A 278 -2.72 5.71 -7.22
C LEU A 278 -1.72 4.55 -7.15
N PHE A 279 -0.54 4.69 -7.75
CA PHE A 279 0.39 3.60 -8.02
C PHE A 279 1.71 3.69 -7.26
N SER A 280 1.90 4.72 -6.42
CA SER A 280 3.04 4.73 -5.52
C SER A 280 2.90 3.63 -4.48
N GLU A 281 3.99 2.90 -4.27
CA GLU A 281 4.09 1.76 -3.35
C GLU A 281 4.74 2.23 -2.03
N GLU A 282 4.39 3.44 -1.59
CA GLU A 282 4.73 3.91 -0.24
C GLU A 282 4.04 3.06 0.82
N LEU A 283 4.67 2.92 2.00
CA LEU A 283 4.03 2.26 3.13
C LEU A 283 2.73 2.97 3.48
N GLY A 284 1.64 2.21 3.55
CA GLY A 284 0.32 2.72 3.84
C GLY A 284 -0.59 1.62 4.35
N VAL A 285 -1.72 2.02 4.95
CA VAL A 285 -2.78 1.09 5.35
C VAL A 285 -4.15 1.66 5.09
N LEU A 286 -5.05 0.79 4.64
CA LEU A 286 -6.48 1.02 4.46
C LEU A 286 -7.24 0.34 5.60
N LEU A 287 -8.14 1.08 6.24
CA LEU A 287 -8.96 0.60 7.35
C LEU A 287 -10.43 0.84 7.04
N GLU A 288 -11.22 -0.22 6.93
CA GLU A 288 -12.67 -0.08 6.88
C GLU A 288 -13.21 0.18 8.30
N VAL A 289 -13.96 1.26 8.45
CA VAL A 289 -14.55 1.67 9.71
C VAL A 289 -15.99 2.09 9.53
N ALA A 290 -16.78 2.04 10.61
CA ALA A 290 -18.14 2.55 10.61
C ALA A 290 -18.17 4.03 10.18
N VAL A 291 -19.20 4.46 9.46
CA VAL A 291 -19.36 5.89 9.13
C VAL A 291 -19.34 6.76 10.39
N ASP A 292 -20.04 6.35 11.45
CA ASP A 292 -20.09 7.08 12.73
C ASP A 292 -18.79 7.02 13.56
N ARG A 293 -17.80 6.24 13.14
CA ARG A 293 -16.47 6.13 13.78
C ARG A 293 -15.33 6.73 12.97
N ALA A 294 -15.59 7.16 11.74
CA ALA A 294 -14.56 7.63 10.84
C ALA A 294 -13.78 8.83 11.41
N GLU A 295 -14.46 9.79 12.02
CA GLU A 295 -13.82 10.97 12.62
C GLU A 295 -12.95 10.59 13.83
N ASP A 296 -13.43 9.70 14.70
CA ASP A 296 -12.69 9.20 15.86
C ASP A 296 -11.39 8.49 15.44
N VAL A 297 -11.48 7.65 14.40
CA VAL A 297 -10.34 6.88 13.85
C VAL A 297 -9.30 7.81 13.24
N VAL A 298 -9.72 8.74 12.37
CA VAL A 298 -8.82 9.72 11.75
C VAL A 298 -8.16 10.59 12.81
N THR A 299 -8.92 11.04 13.81
CA THR A 299 -8.39 11.85 14.92
C THR A 299 -7.38 11.07 15.76
N THR A 300 -7.65 9.79 16.04
CA THR A 300 -6.75 8.91 16.80
C THR A 300 -5.42 8.77 16.09
N LEU A 301 -5.44 8.47 14.79
CA LEU A 301 -4.23 8.34 13.97
C LEU A 301 -3.45 9.66 13.90
N ARG A 302 -4.12 10.78 13.64
CA ARG A 302 -3.47 12.10 13.57
C ARG A 302 -2.88 12.55 14.91
N THR A 303 -3.56 12.26 16.00
CA THR A 303 -3.07 12.56 17.37
C THR A 303 -1.82 11.73 17.68
N ALA A 304 -1.72 10.52 17.13
CA ALA A 304 -0.52 9.69 17.20
C ALA A 304 0.59 10.13 16.21
N GLY A 305 0.38 11.18 15.42
CA GLY A 305 1.34 11.69 14.45
C GLY A 305 1.29 10.99 13.08
N VAL A 306 0.23 10.23 12.79
CA VAL A 306 0.05 9.49 11.54
C VAL A 306 -0.89 10.28 10.61
N PRO A 307 -0.44 10.72 9.42
CA PRO A 307 -1.32 11.33 8.43
C PRO A 307 -2.41 10.33 7.99
N ALA A 308 -3.67 10.65 8.30
CA ALA A 308 -4.82 9.79 8.07
C ALA A 308 -6.04 10.59 7.59
N GLY A 309 -7.02 9.92 6.97
CA GLY A 309 -8.15 10.57 6.31
C GLY A 309 -9.05 9.60 5.55
N VAL A 310 -10.32 9.96 5.37
CA VAL A 310 -11.27 9.14 4.62
C VAL A 310 -10.96 9.22 3.14
N LEU A 311 -10.68 8.07 2.54
CA LEU A 311 -10.36 7.91 1.12
C LEU A 311 -11.58 7.52 0.29
N ALA A 312 -12.43 6.64 0.83
CA ALA A 312 -13.54 6.08 0.07
C ALA A 312 -14.77 5.75 0.91
N LYS A 313 -15.93 5.75 0.26
CA LYS A 313 -17.19 5.21 0.79
C LYS A 313 -17.40 3.80 0.23
N THR A 314 -17.82 2.87 1.06
CA THR A 314 -18.24 1.55 0.58
C THR A 314 -19.66 1.64 0.04
N VAL A 315 -19.97 0.91 -1.03
CA VAL A 315 -21.27 0.96 -1.70
C VAL A 315 -21.85 -0.44 -1.76
N ALA A 316 -23.06 -0.60 -1.23
CA ALA A 316 -23.82 -1.84 -1.35
C ALA A 316 -24.28 -2.05 -2.80
N ALA A 317 -24.28 -3.30 -3.25
CA ALA A 317 -24.93 -3.64 -4.50
C ALA A 317 -26.45 -3.45 -4.36
N GLU A 318 -27.05 -2.65 -5.24
CA GLU A 318 -28.50 -2.43 -5.26
C GLU A 318 -29.19 -3.40 -6.23
N GLY A 319 -29.97 -4.33 -5.68
CA GLY A 319 -30.78 -5.26 -6.47
C GLY A 319 -29.94 -6.18 -7.36
N ALA A 320 -30.15 -6.08 -8.68
CA ALA A 320 -29.42 -6.87 -9.68
C ALA A 320 -28.28 -6.10 -10.36
N ALA A 321 -28.06 -4.83 -9.99
CA ALA A 321 -26.97 -4.04 -10.56
C ALA A 321 -25.62 -4.57 -10.07
N PRO A 322 -24.60 -4.63 -10.95
CA PRO A 322 -23.26 -5.03 -10.53
C PRO A 322 -22.69 -4.00 -9.56
N ALA A 323 -21.97 -4.47 -8.55
CA ALA A 323 -21.15 -3.61 -7.70
C ALA A 323 -20.12 -2.87 -8.57
N ARG A 324 -19.91 -1.58 -8.30
CA ARG A 324 -19.05 -0.70 -9.09
C ARG A 324 -17.97 -0.06 -8.26
N ILE A 325 -16.78 0.05 -8.84
CA ILE A 325 -15.66 0.79 -8.28
C ILE A 325 -15.50 2.07 -9.09
N THR A 326 -15.54 3.21 -8.40
CA THR A 326 -15.27 4.52 -8.96
C THR A 326 -14.14 5.17 -8.17
N VAL A 327 -13.13 5.67 -8.88
CA VAL A 327 -12.02 6.44 -8.31
C VAL A 327 -11.96 7.78 -9.00
N ARG A 328 -11.90 8.85 -8.22
CA ARG A 328 -11.97 10.23 -8.70
C ARG A 328 -10.74 11.02 -8.31
N ASP A 329 -10.32 11.86 -9.24
CA ASP A 329 -9.37 12.94 -9.03
C ASP A 329 -10.14 14.27 -9.15
N GLY A 330 -10.53 14.83 -8.00
CA GLY A 330 -11.50 15.92 -7.95
C GLY A 330 -12.86 15.46 -8.49
N GLU A 331 -13.42 16.21 -9.44
CA GLU A 331 -14.69 15.85 -10.10
C GLU A 331 -14.52 14.77 -11.19
N THR A 332 -13.29 14.49 -11.62
CA THR A 332 -13.02 13.60 -12.76
C THR A 332 -12.94 12.15 -12.30
N ALA A 333 -13.80 11.28 -12.83
CA ALA A 333 -13.66 9.83 -12.64
C ALA A 333 -12.49 9.30 -13.49
N VAL A 334 -11.42 8.87 -12.82
CA VAL A 334 -10.21 8.32 -13.45
C VAL A 334 -10.27 6.79 -13.59
N LEU A 335 -11.13 6.14 -12.79
CA LEU A 335 -11.55 4.74 -12.96
C LEU A 335 -13.04 4.63 -12.68
N SER A 336 -13.78 3.94 -13.53
CA SER A 336 -15.17 3.55 -13.27
C SER A 336 -15.46 2.23 -14.00
N SER A 337 -15.47 1.13 -13.25
CA SER A 337 -15.74 -0.21 -13.80
C SER A 337 -16.45 -1.08 -12.77
N ASP A 338 -17.12 -2.11 -13.25
CA ASP A 338 -17.81 -3.07 -12.39
C ASP A 338 -16.78 -4.01 -11.73
N VAL A 339 -17.02 -4.37 -10.46
CA VAL A 339 -16.10 -5.17 -9.63
C VAL A 339 -15.74 -6.48 -10.31
N ALA A 340 -16.71 -7.16 -10.92
CA ALA A 340 -16.49 -8.42 -11.62
C ALA A 340 -15.50 -8.28 -12.79
N THR A 341 -15.60 -7.21 -13.58
CA THR A 341 -14.69 -6.96 -14.71
C THR A 341 -13.26 -6.76 -14.25
N LEU A 342 -13.06 -5.99 -13.18
CA LEU A 342 -11.71 -5.72 -12.64
C LEU A 342 -11.12 -6.98 -11.98
N ARG A 343 -11.95 -7.75 -11.26
CA ARG A 343 -11.55 -9.04 -10.70
C ARG A 343 -11.16 -10.05 -11.79
N ASP A 344 -11.90 -10.11 -12.90
CA ASP A 344 -11.57 -11.00 -14.02
C ASP A 344 -10.21 -10.65 -14.66
N VAL A 345 -9.83 -9.37 -14.69
CA VAL A 345 -8.50 -8.93 -15.13
C VAL A 345 -7.43 -9.35 -14.12
N TRP A 346 -7.69 -9.14 -12.82
CA TRP A 346 -6.79 -9.52 -11.73
C TRP A 346 -6.47 -11.02 -11.72
N GLU A 347 -7.50 -11.86 -11.86
CA GLU A 347 -7.38 -13.32 -11.81
C GLU A 347 -6.85 -13.94 -13.11
N ALA A 348 -6.72 -13.16 -14.20
CA ALA A 348 -6.38 -13.67 -15.52
C ALA A 348 -5.06 -14.45 -15.53
N THR A 349 -4.04 -13.97 -14.79
CA THR A 349 -2.73 -14.62 -14.69
C THR A 349 -2.84 -15.97 -13.98
N SER A 350 -3.55 -16.02 -12.84
CA SER A 350 -3.80 -17.26 -12.08
C SER A 350 -4.44 -18.32 -12.97
N PHE A 351 -5.48 -17.95 -13.75
CA PHE A 351 -6.13 -18.88 -14.67
C PHE A 351 -5.21 -19.40 -15.78
N GLN A 352 -4.26 -18.60 -16.28
CA GLN A 352 -3.29 -19.10 -17.26
C GLN A 352 -2.33 -20.10 -16.63
N LEU A 353 -1.84 -19.82 -15.41
CA LEU A 353 -0.95 -20.73 -14.69
C LEU A 353 -1.69 -22.04 -14.36
N ASP A 354 -2.93 -21.97 -13.88
CA ASP A 354 -3.73 -23.15 -13.51
C ASP A 354 -4.03 -24.05 -14.71
N LYS A 355 -4.25 -23.50 -15.90
CA LYS A 355 -4.41 -24.30 -17.13
C LYS A 355 -3.17 -25.12 -17.49
N LEU A 356 -1.99 -24.76 -16.98
CA LEU A 356 -0.73 -25.49 -17.21
C LEU A 356 -0.48 -26.58 -16.15
N GLN A 357 -1.14 -26.53 -14.99
CA GLN A 357 -0.86 -27.41 -13.84
C GLN A 357 -2.08 -28.21 -13.33
N ALA A 358 -3.30 -27.85 -13.73
CA ALA A 358 -4.56 -28.49 -13.35
C ALA A 358 -5.37 -28.91 -14.58
N ASN A 359 -6.54 -29.54 -14.36
CA ASN A 359 -7.45 -29.88 -15.45
C ASN A 359 -8.05 -28.60 -16.07
N PRO A 360 -7.77 -28.27 -17.35
CA PRO A 360 -8.23 -27.03 -17.96
C PRO A 360 -9.76 -26.85 -17.96
N ASP A 361 -10.52 -27.95 -18.03
CA ASP A 361 -11.98 -27.90 -17.99
C ASP A 361 -12.50 -27.41 -16.62
N CYS A 362 -11.84 -27.82 -15.53
CA CYS A 362 -12.16 -27.35 -14.19
C CYS A 362 -11.82 -25.86 -14.01
N VAL A 363 -10.69 -25.42 -14.55
CA VAL A 363 -10.26 -24.01 -14.49
C VAL A 363 -11.23 -23.12 -15.26
N GLU A 364 -11.70 -23.57 -16.44
CA GLU A 364 -12.68 -22.82 -17.22
C GLU A 364 -14.05 -22.77 -16.53
N GLN A 365 -14.46 -23.86 -15.86
CA GLN A 365 -15.68 -23.88 -15.05
C GLN A 365 -15.60 -22.89 -13.87
N GLU A 366 -14.45 -22.84 -13.18
CA GLU A 366 -14.23 -21.89 -12.08
C GLU A 366 -14.28 -20.44 -12.59
N ARG A 367 -13.58 -20.13 -13.67
CA ARG A 367 -13.60 -18.81 -14.30
C ARG A 367 -15.00 -18.38 -14.70
N ALA A 368 -15.76 -19.25 -15.38
CA ALA A 368 -17.12 -18.95 -15.81
C ALA A 368 -18.08 -18.72 -14.62
N GLY A 369 -17.85 -19.41 -13.49
CA GLY A 369 -18.66 -19.26 -12.28
C GLY A 369 -18.37 -18.00 -11.47
N MET A 370 -17.18 -17.41 -11.61
CA MET A 370 -16.71 -16.31 -10.76
C MET A 370 -17.54 -15.03 -10.88
N ALA A 371 -17.99 -14.68 -12.10
CA ALA A 371 -18.82 -13.49 -12.33
C ALA A 371 -20.20 -13.57 -11.64
N ALA A 372 -20.71 -14.78 -11.39
CA ALA A 372 -22.01 -15.02 -10.78
C ALA A 372 -21.89 -15.56 -9.34
N ARG A 373 -20.68 -15.63 -8.78
CA ARG A 373 -20.44 -16.20 -7.45
C ARG A 373 -21.15 -15.35 -6.39
N ARG A 374 -21.87 -16.02 -5.50
CA ARG A 374 -22.56 -15.44 -4.35
C ARG A 374 -22.09 -16.14 -3.09
N ASP A 375 -22.29 -15.49 -1.95
CA ASP A 375 -22.02 -16.11 -0.67
C ASP A 375 -22.81 -17.42 -0.52
N PRO A 376 -22.18 -18.46 0.05
CA PRO A 376 -22.88 -19.71 0.30
C PRO A 376 -24.03 -19.49 1.28
N PHE A 377 -25.24 -19.88 0.88
CA PHE A 377 -26.37 -19.92 1.80
C PHE A 377 -26.25 -21.17 2.69
N MET A 378 -26.05 -20.96 3.98
CA MET A 378 -26.02 -22.04 4.97
C MET A 378 -27.24 -21.95 5.89
N GLU A 379 -28.06 -23.00 5.87
CA GLU A 379 -29.17 -23.18 6.80
C GLU A 379 -28.83 -24.30 7.78
N LEU A 380 -28.87 -24.00 9.08
CA LEU A 380 -28.64 -25.01 10.11
C LEU A 380 -29.97 -25.68 10.45
N SER A 381 -30.01 -27.00 10.36
CA SER A 381 -31.17 -27.82 10.74
C SER A 381 -31.39 -27.91 12.26
N PHE A 382 -30.52 -27.27 13.04
CA PHE A 382 -30.57 -27.19 14.50
C PHE A 382 -30.06 -25.83 14.95
N ARG A 383 -30.36 -25.45 16.20
CA ARG A 383 -29.80 -24.25 16.81
C ARG A 383 -28.48 -24.62 17.50
N PRO A 384 -27.34 -24.00 17.14
CA PRO A 384 -26.10 -24.20 17.88
C PRO A 384 -26.29 -23.75 19.33
N GLU A 385 -25.90 -24.60 20.26
CA GLU A 385 -25.87 -24.29 21.68
C GLU A 385 -24.46 -24.57 22.23
N PRO A 386 -23.97 -23.78 23.20
CA PRO A 386 -22.69 -24.04 23.84
C PRO A 386 -22.64 -25.48 24.36
N THR A 387 -21.50 -26.15 24.20
CA THR A 387 -21.31 -27.49 24.73
C THR A 387 -21.54 -27.49 26.25
N PRO A 388 -22.44 -28.33 26.78
CA PRO A 388 -22.69 -28.37 28.23
C PRO A 388 -21.41 -28.64 29.02
N ALA A 389 -21.24 -27.96 30.15
CA ALA A 389 -20.03 -28.08 30.98
C ALA A 389 -19.70 -29.52 31.40
N ALA A 390 -20.72 -30.37 31.57
CA ALA A 390 -20.57 -31.79 31.90
C ALA A 390 -19.88 -32.61 30.79
N VAL A 391 -19.88 -32.14 29.54
CA VAL A 391 -19.19 -32.77 28.41
C VAL A 391 -17.75 -32.28 28.33
N LEU A 392 -17.50 -31.00 28.59
CA LEU A 392 -16.16 -30.38 28.58
C LEU A 392 -15.26 -30.84 29.75
N THR A 393 -15.85 -31.36 30.82
CA THR A 393 -15.15 -31.80 32.05
C THR A 393 -15.00 -33.32 32.16
N ARG A 394 -15.31 -34.08 31.09
CA ARG A 394 -15.04 -35.52 31.09
C ARG A 394 -13.52 -35.76 31.11
N PRO A 395 -13.01 -36.58 32.05
CA PRO A 395 -11.59 -36.83 32.23
C PRO A 395 -10.94 -37.56 31.05
#